data_AF-A0A7S2V9P2-F1
#
_entry.id   AF-A0A7S2V9P2-F1
#
_cell.length_a   1.000
_cell.length_b   1.000
_cell.length_c   1.000
_cell.angle_alpha   90.00
_cell.angle_beta   90.00
_cell.angle_gamma   90.00
#
_symmetry.space_group_name_H-M   'P 1'
#
loop_
_entity.id
_entity.type
_entity.pdbx_description
1 polymer ?
#
loop_
_entity_poly.entity_id
_entity_poly.type
_entity_poly.pdbx_seq_one_letter_code
_entity_poly.pdbx_strand_id
1 'polypeptide(L)'
;NNKSCHPGNVLVYLVYALVNVIIAVPGLYGYAAVIFNHSVFQPHMNALAKLVIFSSLVHQLGFLLFSSLDFAIGTVQDAGLIFLSSMSNVIANRMLEDNETDTAIVSTTLVLLSAGTALLGLCLFAIGKFQLANAVAYLPMPVIGGCK
;
A
#
# COMPACT_ATOMS: atom_id res chain seq x y z
N ASN A 1 21.83 -7.68 22.21
CA ASN A 1 22.61 -8.04 21.02
C ASN A 1 22.89 -9.54 21.03
N ASN A 2 21.94 -10.38 20.59
CA ASN A 2 22.18 -11.80 20.33
C ASN A 2 20.99 -12.39 19.54
N LYS A 3 20.90 -12.10 18.23
CA LYS A 3 20.00 -12.84 17.33
C LYS A 3 20.74 -14.12 16.93
N SER A 4 20.71 -15.13 17.81
CA SER A 4 21.25 -16.45 17.46
C SER A 4 20.33 -17.07 16.41
N CYS A 5 20.75 -17.00 15.15
CA CYS A 5 20.10 -17.67 14.03
C CYS A 5 20.31 -19.17 14.23
N HIS A 6 19.28 -19.88 14.72
CA HIS A 6 19.32 -21.34 14.80
C HIS A 6 19.20 -21.92 13.38
N PRO A 7 20.24 -22.58 12.85
CA PRO A 7 20.27 -23.05 11.46
C PRO A 7 19.23 -24.15 11.15
N GLY A 8 18.57 -24.72 12.16
CA GLY A 8 17.53 -25.75 12.01
C GLY A 8 16.17 -25.26 11.48
N ASN A 9 15.89 -23.95 11.52
CA ASN A 9 14.57 -23.39 11.16
C ASN A 9 14.56 -22.57 9.86
N VAL A 10 15.68 -22.48 9.12
CA VAL A 10 15.75 -21.75 7.85
C VAL A 10 14.74 -22.29 6.84
N LEU A 11 14.58 -23.63 6.78
CA LEU A 11 13.57 -24.28 5.94
C LEU A 11 12.16 -23.85 6.32
N VAL A 12 11.86 -23.80 7.62
CA VAL A 12 10.55 -23.38 8.14
C VAL A 12 10.27 -21.92 7.76
N TYR A 13 11.23 -21.02 7.96
CA TYR A 13 11.08 -19.62 7.55
C TYR A 13 10.91 -19.44 6.04
N LEU A 14 11.63 -20.22 5.23
CA LEU A 14 11.46 -20.20 3.77
C LEU A 14 10.07 -20.69 3.36
N VAL A 15 9.56 -21.76 3.97
CA VAL A 15 8.20 -22.26 3.71
C VAL A 15 7.16 -21.22 4.10
N TYR A 16 7.28 -20.59 5.27
CA TYR A 16 6.37 -19.51 5.68
C TYR A 16 6.43 -18.30 4.75
N ALA A 17 7.63 -17.88 4.33
CA ALA A 17 7.79 -16.79 3.37
C ALA A 17 7.15 -17.13 2.02
N LEU A 18 7.30 -18.37 1.55
CA LEU A 18 6.77 -18.83 0.27
C LEU A 18 5.23 -18.90 0.30
N VAL A 19 4.64 -19.43 1.36
CA VAL A 19 3.18 -19.41 1.57
C VAL A 19 2.66 -17.97 1.61
N ASN A 20 3.34 -17.07 2.32
CA ASN A 20 2.93 -15.67 2.40
C ASN A 20 2.98 -14.97 1.03
N VAL A 21 4.00 -15.24 0.21
CA VAL A 21 4.09 -14.69 -1.14
C VAL A 21 2.97 -15.21 -2.03
N ILE A 22 2.66 -16.51 -1.97
CA ILE A 22 1.56 -17.10 -2.77
C ILE A 22 0.21 -16.46 -2.44
N ILE A 23 -0.05 -16.13 -1.18
CA ILE A 23 -1.30 -15.49 -0.74
C ILE A 23 -1.29 -13.99 -1.09
N ALA A 24 -0.15 -13.32 -0.92
CA ALA A 24 -0.05 -11.87 -1.08
C ALA A 24 -0.08 -11.42 -2.55
N VAL A 25 0.53 -12.17 -3.48
CA VAL A 25 0.64 -11.75 -4.89
C VAL A 25 -0.73 -11.57 -5.56
N PRO A 26 -1.69 -12.52 -5.47
CA PRO A 26 -3.03 -12.32 -5.99
C PRO A 26 -3.76 -11.14 -5.34
N GLY A 27 -3.57 -10.94 -4.03
CA GLY A 27 -4.15 -9.81 -3.29
C GLY A 27 -3.64 -8.46 -3.81
N LEU A 28 -2.32 -8.32 -3.98
CA LEU A 28 -1.68 -7.11 -4.51
C LEU A 28 -2.08 -6.82 -5.96
N TYR A 29 -2.26 -7.86 -6.77
CA TYR A 29 -2.79 -7.70 -8.12
C TYR A 29 -4.24 -7.20 -8.09
N GLY A 30 -5.07 -7.75 -7.20
CA GLY A 30 -6.43 -7.26 -6.93
C GLY A 30 -6.43 -5.79 -6.48
N TYR A 31 -5.47 -5.39 -5.65
CA TYR A 31 -5.34 -3.99 -5.21
C TYR A 31 -5.03 -3.04 -6.37
N ALA A 32 -4.14 -3.44 -7.28
CA ALA A 32 -3.88 -2.67 -8.49
C ALA A 32 -5.15 -2.54 -9.36
N ALA A 33 -5.92 -3.62 -9.52
CA ALA A 33 -7.18 -3.58 -10.28
C ALA A 33 -8.23 -2.66 -9.62
N VAL A 34 -8.30 -2.63 -8.29
CA VAL A 34 -9.20 -1.72 -7.55
C VAL A 34 -8.75 -0.26 -7.67
N ILE A 35 -7.46 0.03 -7.52
CA ILE A 35 -6.91 1.38 -7.66
C ILE A 35 -7.13 1.90 -9.07
N PHE A 36 -6.89 1.09 -10.10
CA PHE A 36 -6.94 1.48 -11.51
C PHE A 36 -8.20 0.95 -12.21
N ASN A 37 -9.36 1.05 -11.57
CA ASN A 37 -10.62 0.51 -12.11
C ASN A 37 -11.09 1.21 -13.40
N HIS A 38 -10.57 2.39 -13.73
CA HIS A 38 -10.95 3.13 -14.94
C HIS A 38 -10.51 2.44 -16.24
N SER A 39 -11.32 2.52 -17.29
CA SER A 39 -11.07 1.89 -18.60
C SER A 39 -9.76 2.35 -19.26
N VAL A 40 -9.38 3.62 -19.06
CA VAL A 40 -8.13 4.25 -19.55
C VAL A 40 -6.88 3.52 -19.07
N PHE A 41 -6.93 2.85 -17.91
CA PHE A 41 -5.77 2.19 -17.33
C PHE A 41 -5.62 0.72 -17.78
N GLN A 42 -6.65 0.13 -18.39
CA GLN A 42 -6.64 -1.27 -18.87
C GLN A 42 -5.45 -1.62 -19.79
N PRO A 43 -5.10 -0.82 -20.82
CA PRO A 43 -3.96 -1.14 -21.69
C PRO A 43 -2.61 -1.14 -20.94
N HIS A 44 -2.50 -0.40 -19.84
CA HIS A 44 -1.28 -0.28 -19.03
C HIS A 44 -1.32 -1.08 -17.72
N MET A 45 -2.39 -1.84 -17.47
CA MET A 45 -2.66 -2.51 -16.19
C MET A 45 -1.52 -3.44 -15.76
N ASN A 46 -0.89 -4.16 -16.70
CA ASN A 46 0.22 -5.06 -16.39
C ASN A 46 1.46 -4.32 -15.86
N ALA A 47 1.77 -3.14 -16.43
CA ALA A 47 2.88 -2.31 -15.95
C ALA A 47 2.56 -1.70 -14.58
N LEU A 48 1.32 -1.22 -14.40
CA LEU A 48 0.84 -0.63 -13.16
C LEU A 48 0.82 -1.64 -12.00
N ALA A 49 0.33 -2.86 -12.25
CA ALA A 49 0.31 -3.93 -11.26
C ALA A 49 1.73 -4.30 -10.78
N LYS A 50 2.70 -4.38 -11.71
CA LYS A 50 4.10 -4.62 -11.35
C LYS A 50 4.67 -3.52 -10.45
N LEU A 51 4.33 -2.26 -10.73
CA LEU A 51 4.75 -1.12 -9.90
C LEU A 51 4.12 -1.16 -8.50
N VAL A 52 2.83 -1.53 -8.38
CA VAL A 52 2.16 -1.67 -7.08
C VAL A 52 2.77 -2.81 -6.26
N ILE A 53 3.05 -3.96 -6.89
CA ILE A 53 3.72 -5.09 -6.23
C ILE A 53 5.12 -4.69 -5.77
N PHE A 54 5.89 -4.01 -6.63
CA PHE A 54 7.22 -3.53 -6.30
C PHE A 54 7.19 -2.48 -5.16
N SER A 55 6.25 -1.55 -5.20
CA SER A 55 6.04 -0.55 -4.14
C SER A 55 5.72 -1.22 -2.80
N SER A 56 4.84 -2.23 -2.80
CA SER A 56 4.52 -3.02 -1.60
C SER A 56 5.73 -3.76 -1.05
N LEU A 57 6.59 -4.31 -1.90
CA LEU A 57 7.84 -4.95 -1.48
C LEU A 57 8.77 -3.95 -0.80
N VAL A 58 8.99 -2.78 -1.41
CA VAL A 58 9.83 -1.72 -0.84
C VAL A 58 9.27 -1.22 0.48
N HIS A 59 7.95 -1.05 0.59
CA HIS A 59 7.30 -0.63 1.83
C HIS A 59 7.48 -1.66 2.96
N GLN A 60 7.25 -2.94 2.66
CA GLN A 60 7.41 -4.04 3.62
C GLN A 60 8.88 -4.22 4.04
N LEU A 61 9.82 -4.05 3.10
CA LEU A 61 11.26 -4.07 3.41
C LEU A 61 11.67 -2.88 4.27
N GLY A 62 11.19 -1.68 3.95
CA GLY A 62 11.42 -0.50 4.78
C GLY A 62 10.88 -0.70 6.19
N PHE A 63 9.66 -1.21 6.32
CA PHE A 63 9.09 -1.52 7.62
C PHE A 63 9.91 -2.59 8.36
N LEU A 64 10.31 -3.67 7.68
CA LEU A 64 11.13 -4.73 8.29
C LEU A 64 12.49 -4.22 8.81
N LEU A 65 13.15 -3.34 8.06
CA LEU A 65 14.49 -2.84 8.39
C LEU A 65 14.46 -1.73 9.46
N PHE A 66 13.44 -0.88 9.45
CA PHE A 66 13.33 0.27 10.35
C PHE A 66 12.37 0.06 11.54
N SER A 67 11.59 -1.02 11.57
CA SER A 67 10.70 -1.32 12.68
C SER A 67 11.48 -1.70 13.93
N SER A 68 11.12 -1.07 15.05
CA SER A 68 11.61 -1.39 16.39
C SER A 68 10.71 -2.39 17.13
N LEU A 69 9.64 -2.88 16.49
CA LEU A 69 8.66 -3.81 17.07
C LEU A 69 8.91 -5.23 16.56
N ASP A 70 9.24 -6.15 17.47
CA ASP A 70 9.63 -7.54 17.17
C ASP A 70 8.53 -8.40 16.50
N PHE A 71 7.27 -7.93 16.43
CA PHE A 71 6.14 -8.65 15.82
C PHE A 71 5.29 -7.80 14.86
N ALA A 72 5.70 -6.58 14.52
CA ALA A 72 4.88 -5.75 13.66
C ALA A 72 5.01 -6.18 12.19
N ILE A 73 3.88 -6.31 11.50
CA ILE A 73 3.78 -6.61 10.07
C ILE A 73 3.14 -5.40 9.39
N GLY A 74 3.93 -4.67 8.59
CA GLY A 74 3.46 -3.51 7.82
C GLY A 74 3.04 -3.92 6.41
N THR A 75 1.82 -4.43 6.25
CA THR A 75 1.24 -4.74 4.92
C THR A 75 0.42 -3.58 4.37
N VAL A 76 0.29 -3.54 3.03
CA VAL A 76 -0.60 -2.61 2.35
C VAL A 76 -2.05 -2.92 2.74
N GLN A 77 -2.77 -1.90 3.22
CA GLN A 77 -4.14 -2.01 3.70
C GLN A 77 -5.16 -1.81 2.58
N ASP A 78 -6.24 -2.59 2.62
CA ASP A 78 -7.41 -2.55 1.75
C ASP A 78 -8.26 -1.27 1.94
N ALA A 79 -8.37 -0.78 3.17
CA ALA A 79 -9.11 0.45 3.48
C ALA A 79 -8.59 1.68 2.72
N GLY A 80 -7.28 1.79 2.52
CA GLY A 80 -6.66 2.89 1.77
C GLY A 80 -6.95 2.85 0.26
N LEU A 81 -7.27 1.67 -0.27
CA LEU A 81 -7.46 1.46 -1.71
C LEU A 81 -8.72 2.14 -2.24
N ILE A 82 -9.77 2.26 -1.41
CA ILE A 82 -11.01 2.96 -1.78
C ILE A 82 -10.72 4.43 -2.07
N PHE A 83 -9.92 5.08 -1.22
CA PHE A 83 -9.52 6.48 -1.42
C PHE A 83 -8.64 6.63 -2.66
N LEU A 84 -7.66 5.74 -2.85
CA LEU A 84 -6.80 5.74 -4.05
C LEU A 84 -7.61 5.52 -5.34
N SER A 85 -8.58 4.60 -5.32
CA SER A 85 -9.47 4.32 -6.45
C SER A 85 -10.37 5.52 -6.77
N SER A 86 -10.94 6.17 -5.76
CA SER A 86 -11.72 7.39 -5.99
C SER A 86 -10.86 8.52 -6.57
N MET A 87 -9.63 8.72 -6.06
CA MET A 87 -8.72 9.75 -6.54
C MET A 87 -8.27 9.49 -7.98
N SER A 88 -7.90 8.25 -8.32
CA SER A 88 -7.48 7.89 -9.67
C SER A 88 -8.60 8.10 -10.70
N ASN A 89 -9.84 7.74 -10.34
CA ASN A 89 -11.01 7.96 -11.20
C ASN A 89 -11.31 9.46 -11.39
N VAL A 90 -11.19 10.28 -10.35
CA VAL A 90 -11.38 11.74 -10.47
C VAL A 90 -10.32 12.37 -11.38
N ILE A 91 -9.06 11.94 -11.26
CA ILE A 91 -7.97 12.42 -12.13
C ILE A 91 -8.22 11.96 -13.58
N ALA A 92 -8.57 10.68 -13.78
CA ALA A 92 -8.85 10.15 -15.11
C ALA A 92 -10.00 10.88 -15.80
N ASN A 93 -11.11 11.13 -15.11
CA ASN A 93 -12.26 11.85 -15.66
C ASN A 93 -11.89 13.29 -16.06
N ARG A 94 -11.17 14.02 -15.21
CA ARG A 94 -10.75 15.40 -15.51
C ARG A 94 -9.83 15.47 -16.73
N MET A 95 -8.87 14.57 -16.84
CA MET A 95 -7.95 14.58 -17.97
C MET A 95 -8.57 14.05 -19.27
N LEU A 96 -9.60 13.19 -19.17
CA LEU A 96 -10.41 12.79 -20.33
C LEU A 96 -11.24 13.95 -20.88
N GLU A 97 -11.81 14.80 -20.01
CA GLU A 97 -12.52 16.02 -20.43
C GLU A 97 -11.60 16.96 -21.22
N ASP A 98 -10.32 17.02 -20.85
CA ASP A 98 -9.29 17.81 -21.53
C ASP A 98 -8.75 17.17 -22.83
N ASN A 99 -9.27 16.00 -23.24
CA ASN A 99 -8.83 15.23 -24.44
C ASN A 99 -7.32 14.90 -24.45
N GLU A 100 -6.75 14.65 -23.27
CA GLU A 100 -5.34 14.30 -23.11
C GLU A 100 -5.03 12.84 -23.50
N THR A 101 -3.77 12.57 -23.82
CA THR A 101 -3.33 11.22 -24.21
C THR A 101 -3.31 10.23 -23.02
N ASP A 102 -3.67 8.96 -23.27
CA ASP A 102 -3.72 7.91 -22.24
C ASP A 102 -2.44 7.80 -21.39
N THR A 103 -1.28 8.00 -22.00
CA THR A 103 0.02 7.99 -21.32
C THR A 103 0.24 9.18 -20.40
N ALA A 104 -0.26 10.37 -20.75
CA ALA A 104 -0.25 11.55 -19.89
C ALA A 104 -1.16 11.36 -18.66
N ILE A 105 -2.32 10.71 -18.86
CA ILE A 105 -3.26 10.41 -17.77
C ILE A 105 -2.64 9.44 -16.77
N VAL A 106 -2.02 8.36 -17.25
CA VAL A 106 -1.37 7.35 -16.41
C VAL A 106 -0.24 7.98 -15.58
N SER A 107 0.64 8.74 -16.22
CA SER A 107 1.80 9.35 -15.53
C SER A 107 1.36 10.39 -14.49
N THR A 108 0.42 11.26 -14.83
CA THR A 108 -0.13 12.27 -13.90
C THR A 108 -0.81 11.62 -12.71
N THR A 109 -1.62 10.57 -12.96
CA THR A 109 -2.28 9.82 -11.89
C THR A 109 -1.25 9.20 -10.94
N LEU A 110 -0.20 8.58 -11.47
CA LEU A 110 0.84 7.92 -10.68
C LEU A 110 1.63 8.91 -9.82
N VAL A 111 2.00 10.08 -10.38
CA VAL A 111 2.69 11.15 -9.65
C VAL A 111 1.80 11.74 -8.56
N LEU A 112 0.52 12.01 -8.84
CA LEU A 112 -0.41 12.55 -7.84
C LEU A 112 -0.70 11.55 -6.72
N LEU A 113 -0.93 10.27 -7.04
CA LEU A 113 -1.15 9.24 -6.04
C LEU A 113 0.09 9.01 -5.17
N SER A 114 1.30 9.00 -5.77
CA SER A 114 2.55 8.86 -5.01
C SER A 114 2.83 10.07 -4.13
N ALA A 115 2.60 11.29 -4.61
CA ALA A 115 2.72 12.51 -3.82
C ALA A 115 1.71 12.55 -2.65
N GLY A 116 0.45 12.17 -2.91
CA GLY A 116 -0.59 12.11 -1.88
C GLY A 116 -0.29 11.08 -0.80
N THR A 117 0.16 9.89 -1.18
CA THR A 117 0.55 8.83 -0.23
C THR A 117 1.82 9.19 0.56
N ALA A 118 2.80 9.86 -0.06
CA ALA A 118 3.99 10.35 0.62
C ALA A 118 3.65 11.46 1.63
N LEU A 119 2.78 12.41 1.26
CA LEU A 119 2.31 13.47 2.16
C LEU A 119 1.54 12.89 3.34
N LEU A 120 0.64 11.93 3.09
CA LEU A 120 -0.05 11.20 4.16
C LEU A 120 0.94 10.49 5.09
N GLY A 121 1.93 9.80 4.54
CA GLY A 121 3.00 9.14 5.31
C GLY A 121 3.79 10.12 6.17
N LEU A 122 4.12 11.31 5.65
CA LEU A 122 4.82 12.36 6.40
C LEU A 122 3.95 12.93 7.52
N CYS A 123 2.66 13.17 7.26
CA CYS A 123 1.70 13.57 8.29
C CYS A 123 1.59 12.52 9.41
N LEU A 124 1.49 11.24 9.06
CA LEU A 124 1.44 10.14 10.03
C LEU A 124 2.74 10.04 10.84
N PHE A 125 3.89 10.22 10.20
CA PHE A 125 5.19 10.27 10.87
C PHE A 125 5.26 11.43 11.88
N ALA A 126 4.78 12.61 11.49
CA ALA A 126 4.71 13.76 12.39
C ALA A 126 3.78 13.49 13.58
N ILE A 127 2.57 12.96 13.34
CA ILE A 127 1.61 12.58 14.40
C ILE A 127 2.23 11.58 15.38
N GLY A 128 2.94 10.57 14.87
CA GLY A 128 3.67 9.60 15.67
C GLY A 128 4.75 10.24 16.54
N LYS A 129 5.53 11.18 15.97
CA LYS A 129 6.59 11.90 16.68
C LYS A 129 6.04 12.81 17.78
N PHE A 130 4.89 13.45 17.56
CA PHE A 130 4.24 14.32 18.56
C PHE A 130 3.36 13.55 19.57
N GLN A 131 3.36 12.21 19.53
CA GLN A 131 2.58 11.34 20.45
C GLN A 131 1.06 11.60 20.45
N LEU A 132 0.52 12.22 19.40
CA LEU A 132 -0.92 12.42 19.23
C LEU A 132 -1.69 11.09 19.03
N ALA A 133 -0.98 9.99 18.80
CA ALA A 133 -1.54 8.63 18.75
C ALA A 133 -2.27 8.23 20.04
N ASN A 134 -1.90 8.80 21.20
CA ASN A 134 -2.61 8.58 22.46
C ASN A 134 -4.06 9.13 22.44
N ALA A 135 -4.37 10.08 21.56
CA ALA A 135 -5.74 10.58 21.37
C ALA A 135 -6.60 9.62 20.51
N VAL A 136 -5.98 8.86 19.59
CA VAL A 136 -6.68 7.87 18.74
C VAL A 136 -7.10 6.64 19.55
N ALA A 137 -6.38 6.32 20.63
CA ALA A 137 -6.74 5.25 21.56
C ALA A 137 -8.07 5.49 22.33
N TYR A 138 -8.63 6.70 22.26
CA TYR A 138 -9.95 7.01 22.82
C TYR A 138 -11.12 6.66 21.89
N LEU A 139 -10.86 6.21 20.65
CA LEU A 139 -11.93 5.78 19.76
C LEU A 139 -12.56 4.48 20.28
N PRO A 140 -13.87 4.46 20.57
CA PRO A 140 -14.52 3.30 21.13
C PRO A 140 -14.50 2.15 20.11
N MET A 141 -14.25 0.93 20.61
CA MET A 141 -14.20 -0.34 19.85
C MET A 141 -15.34 -0.57 18.82
N PRO A 142 -16.58 -0.06 18.97
CA PRO A 142 -17.63 -0.21 17.97
C PRO A 142 -17.32 0.41 16.59
N VAL A 143 -16.53 1.49 16.53
CA VAL A 143 -16.18 2.16 15.26
C VAL A 143 -15.16 1.35 14.45
N ILE A 144 -14.27 0.62 15.12
CA ILE A 144 -13.21 -0.18 14.48
C ILE A 144 -13.77 -1.47 13.86
N GLY A 145 -14.87 -2.00 14.42
CA GLY A 145 -15.55 -3.19 13.92
C GLY A 145 -16.50 -2.95 12.74
N GLY A 146 -16.96 -1.70 12.53
CA GLY A 146 -17.97 -1.37 11.52
C GLY A 146 -17.43 -1.06 10.12
N CYS A 147 -16.11 -0.84 9.97
CA CYS A 147 -15.46 -0.52 8.69
C CYS A 147 -14.82 -1.75 8.01
N LYS A 148 -15.30 -2.95 8.29
CA LYS A 148 -14.81 -4.20 7.70
C LYS A 148 -15.60 -4.60 6.47
#